data_AF-A0A0E4GB50-F1
#
_entry.id   AF-A0A0E4GB50-F1
#
_cell.length_a   1.000
_cell.length_b   1.000
_cell.length_c   1.000
_cell.angle_alpha   90.00
_cell.angle_beta   90.00
_cell.angle_gamma   90.00
#
_symmetry.space_group_name_H-M   'P 1'
#
loop_
_entity.id
_entity.type
_entity.pdbx_description
1 polymer ?
#
loop_
_entity_poly.entity_id
_entity_poly.type
_entity_poly.pdbx_seq_one_letter_code
_entity_poly.pdbx_strand_id
1 'polypeptide(L)' 'MSHSRPGYNHKPPSPNNFCHMVKEAITDEIDAVQMYAKMANMVDNMTLKTLILSIAGDEYGHAKTWIAIDTLLCGHHSQC' A
#
# COMPACT_ATOMS: atom_id res chain seq x y z
N MET A 1 -1.07 -9.30 -3.38
CA MET A 1 -2.37 -9.71 -2.77
C MET A 1 -2.11 -10.75 -1.68
N SER A 2 -1.64 -10.31 -0.51
CA SER A 2 -1.44 -11.21 0.62
C SER A 2 -2.78 -11.66 1.17
N HIS A 3 -3.05 -12.96 1.08
CA HIS A 3 -4.24 -13.58 1.65
C HIS A 3 -4.05 -13.79 3.17
N SER A 4 -5.14 -13.53 3.90
CA SER A 4 -5.42 -13.97 5.27
C SER A 4 -4.61 -13.32 6.41
N ARG A 5 -5.19 -12.27 7.02
CA ARG A 5 -4.92 -11.95 8.43
C ARG A 5 -5.92 -12.71 9.32
N PRO A 6 -5.48 -13.65 10.18
CA PRO A 6 -6.37 -14.40 11.04
C PRO A 6 -6.94 -13.50 12.15
N GLY A 7 -8.25 -13.63 12.39
CA GLY A 7 -8.95 -13.19 13.60
C GLY A 7 -8.75 -11.74 14.03
N TYR A 8 -9.55 -10.83 13.47
CA TYR A 8 -9.65 -9.47 13.98
C TYR A 8 -10.34 -9.48 15.36
N ASN A 9 -9.56 -9.65 16.43
CA ASN A 9 -10.00 -9.44 17.79
C ASN A 9 -10.22 -7.93 17.98
N HIS A 10 -11.40 -7.51 18.48
CA HIS A 10 -11.85 -6.11 18.62
C HIS A 10 -11.06 -5.25 19.63
N LYS A 11 -9.77 -5.55 19.88
CA LYS A 11 -8.88 -4.67 20.62
C LYS A 11 -8.42 -3.57 19.65
N PRO A 12 -8.65 -2.27 19.95
CA PRO A 12 -8.10 -1.21 19.11
C PRO A 12 -6.59 -1.41 19.00
N PRO A 13 -5.99 -1.27 17.80
CA PRO A 13 -4.55 -1.39 17.65
C PRO A 13 -3.89 -0.44 18.65
N SER A 14 -2.96 -0.96 19.45
CA SER A 14 -2.08 -0.06 20.20
C SER A 14 -1.39 0.86 19.20
N PRO A 15 -0.97 2.07 19.58
CA PRO A 15 -0.38 2.98 18.59
C PRO A 15 0.86 2.41 17.89
N ASN A 16 1.65 1.57 18.59
CA ASN A 16 2.71 0.76 17.99
C ASN A 16 2.20 -0.22 16.92
N ASN A 17 1.02 -0.82 17.10
CA ASN A 17 0.39 -1.67 16.10
C ASN A 17 -0.11 -0.84 14.91
N PHE A 18 -0.60 0.37 15.13
CA PHE A 18 -1.05 1.24 14.04
C PHE A 18 0.11 1.65 13.13
N CYS A 19 1.23 2.12 13.69
CA CYS A 19 2.40 2.45 12.89
C CYS A 19 2.99 1.26 12.14
N HIS A 20 2.94 0.07 12.76
CA HIS A 20 3.31 -1.15 12.06
C HIS A 20 2.38 -1.40 10.86
N MET A 21 1.06 -1.29 11.04
CA MET A 21 0.09 -1.43 9.96
C MET A 21 0.26 -0.39 8.85
N VAL A 22 0.65 0.85 9.18
CA VAL A 22 0.97 1.88 8.18
C VAL A 22 2.17 1.46 7.32
N LYS A 23 3.24 0.95 7.94
CA LYS A 23 4.43 0.46 7.20
C LYS A 23 4.13 -0.76 6.34
N GLU A 24 3.26 -1.65 6.83
CA GLU A 24 2.76 -2.78 6.05
C GLU A 24 1.95 -2.29 4.85
N ALA A 25 1.05 -1.32 5.04
CA ALA A 25 0.28 -0.72 3.95
C ALA A 25 1.19 -0.08 2.89
N ILE A 26 2.22 0.70 3.28
CA ILE A 26 3.21 1.24 2.33
C ILE A 26 3.85 0.12 1.50
N THR A 27 4.22 -0.98 2.15
CA THR A 27 4.85 -2.13 1.47
C THR A 27 3.88 -2.77 0.47
N ASP A 28 2.64 -3.01 0.88
CA ASP A 28 1.61 -3.61 0.03
C ASP A 28 1.34 -2.74 -1.22
N GLU A 29 1.26 -1.42 -1.07
CA GLU A 29 1.06 -0.51 -2.21
C GLU A 29 2.24 -0.53 -3.18
N ILE A 30 3.48 -0.50 -2.68
CA ILE A 30 4.68 -0.54 -3.54
C ILE A 30 4.80 -1.89 -4.26
N ASP A 31 4.47 -2.99 -3.61
CA ASP A 31 4.43 -4.31 -4.23
C ASP A 31 3.35 -4.38 -5.33
N ALA A 32 2.19 -3.75 -5.10
CA ALA A 32 1.13 -3.65 -6.11
C ALA A 32 1.57 -2.85 -7.34
N VAL A 33 2.26 -1.71 -7.16
CA VAL A 33 2.87 -0.94 -8.27
C VAL A 33 3.77 -1.83 -9.12
N GLN A 34 4.68 -2.58 -8.49
CA GLN A 34 5.60 -3.46 -9.21
C GLN A 34 4.87 -4.60 -9.92
N MET A 35 3.87 -5.20 -9.27
CA MET A 35 3.07 -6.28 -9.84
C MET A 35 2.30 -5.82 -11.07
N TYR A 36 1.60 -4.69 -10.99
CA TYR A 36 0.83 -4.16 -12.13
C TYR A 36 1.72 -3.66 -13.26
N ALA A 37 2.88 -3.05 -12.97
CA ALA A 37 3.86 -2.71 -13.99
C ALA A 37 4.37 -3.95 -14.75
N LYS A 38 4.58 -5.08 -14.06
CA LYS A 38 4.92 -6.36 -14.69
C LYS A 38 3.78 -6.87 -15.57
N MET A 39 2.54 -6.85 -15.07
CA MET A 39 1.36 -7.26 -15.85
C MET A 39 1.16 -6.42 -17.12
N ALA A 40 1.38 -5.10 -17.04
CA ALA A 40 1.31 -4.21 -18.19
C ALA A 40 2.35 -4.56 -19.29
N ASN A 41 3.46 -5.19 -18.93
CA ASN A 41 4.46 -5.67 -19.89
C ASN A 41 4.15 -7.05 -20.47
N MET A 42 3.14 -7.76 -19.95
CA MET A 42 2.69 -9.06 -20.47
C MET A 42 1.59 -8.94 -21.53
N VAL A 43 1.10 -7.72 -21.80
CA VAL A 43 -0.02 -7.47 -22.71
C VAL A 43 0.41 -6.67 -23.93
N ASP A 44 0.03 -7.14 -25.12
CA ASP A 44 0.30 -6.45 -26.40
C ASP A 44 -0.76 -5.38 -26.73
N ASN A 45 -1.96 -5.51 -26.14
CA ASN A 45 -3.03 -4.55 -26.35
C ASN A 45 -2.70 -3.23 -25.64
N MET A 46 -2.47 -2.16 -26.42
CA MET A 46 -2.06 -0.85 -25.89
C MET A 46 -3.11 -0.19 -24.99
N THR A 47 -4.39 -0.37 -25.26
CA THR A 47 -5.47 0.14 -24.41
C THR A 47 -5.43 -0.55 -23.04
N LEU A 48 -5.34 -1.88 -23.03
CA LEU A 48 -5.26 -2.67 -21.80
C LEU A 48 -3.98 -2.36 -21.02
N LYS A 49 -2.84 -2.24 -21.71
CA LYS A 49 -1.57 -1.80 -21.11
C LYS A 49 -1.72 -0.46 -20.39
N THR A 50 -2.36 0.50 -21.05
CA THR A 50 -2.59 1.84 -20.49
C THR A 50 -3.47 1.79 -19.25
N LEU A 51 -4.54 0.99 -19.27
CA LEU A 51 -5.41 0.80 -18.10
C LEU A 51 -4.66 0.17 -16.92
N ILE A 52 -3.85 -0.86 -17.16
CA ILE A 52 -3.06 -1.49 -16.07
C ILE A 52 -2.02 -0.51 -15.50
N LEU A 53 -1.37 0.29 -16.35
CA LEU A 53 -0.44 1.34 -15.88
C LEU A 53 -1.15 2.45 -15.11
N SER A 54 -2.40 2.79 -15.46
CA SER A 54 -3.24 3.71 -14.67
C SER A 54 -3.44 3.18 -13.25
N ILE A 55 -3.79 1.90 -13.10
CA ILE A 55 -3.97 1.27 -11.78
C ILE A 55 -2.64 1.30 -10.99
N ALA A 56 -1.50 1.01 -11.63
CA ALA A 56 -0.19 1.15 -11.00
C ALA A 56 0.09 2.60 -10.52
N GLY A 57 -0.39 3.60 -11.26
CA GLY A 57 -0.33 5.01 -10.87
C GLY A 57 -1.15 5.31 -9.62
N ASP A 58 -2.34 4.71 -9.49
CA ASP A 58 -3.21 4.86 -8.33
C ASP A 58 -2.55 4.29 -7.07
N GLU A 59 -1.97 3.08 -7.14
CA GLU A 59 -1.27 2.48 -5.98
C GLU A 59 -0.04 3.28 -5.57
N TYR A 60 0.67 3.90 -6.53
CA TYR A 60 1.74 4.83 -6.19
C TYR A 60 1.21 6.09 -5.48
N GLY A 61 0.02 6.56 -5.86
CA GLY A 61 -0.72 7.61 -5.15
C GLY A 61 -1.07 7.22 -3.72
N HIS A 62 -1.57 6.00 -3.52
CA HIS A 62 -1.86 5.43 -2.20
C HIS A 62 -0.59 5.32 -1.34
N ALA A 63 0.51 4.80 -1.89
CA ALA A 63 1.79 4.69 -1.19
C ALA A 63 2.28 6.04 -0.65
N LYS A 64 2.23 7.10 -1.47
CA LYS A 64 2.59 8.47 -1.03
C LYS A 64 1.70 8.96 0.10
N THR A 65 0.41 8.65 0.05
CA THR A 65 -0.55 9.02 1.09
C THR A 65 -0.20 8.33 2.41
N TRP A 66 0.12 7.03 2.37
CA TRP A 66 0.58 6.30 3.56
C TRP A 66 1.92 6.79 4.10
N ILE A 67 2.87 7.18 3.25
CA ILE A 67 4.14 7.78 3.68
C ILE A 67 3.91 9.11 4.41
N ALA A 68 2.96 9.93 3.94
CA ALA A 68 2.59 11.16 4.62
C ALA A 68 1.99 10.86 6.01
N ILE A 69 1.13 9.84 6.12
CA ILE A 69 0.57 9.38 7.40
C ILE A 69 1.68 8.90 8.34
N ASP A 70 2.62 8.08 7.86
CA ASP A 70 3.77 7.61 8.64
C ASP A 70 4.62 8.78 9.14
N THR A 71 4.90 9.76 8.29
CA THR A 71 5.68 10.95 8.66
C THR A 71 4.97 11.76 9.75
N LEU A 72 3.65 11.94 9.64
CA LEU A 72 2.86 12.75 10.58
C LEU A 72 2.65 12.08 11.95
N LEU A 73 2.50 10.75 11.98
CA LEU A 73 2.06 10.03 13.19
C LEU A 73 3.13 9.13 13.80
N CYS A 74 4.04 8.60 12.98
CA CYS A 74 4.99 7.55 13.36
C CYS A 74 6.46 8.00 13.31
N GLY A 75 6.79 9.00 12.49
CA GLY A 75 8.14 9.55 12.33
C GLY A 75 8.55 10.52 13.44
N HIS A 76 7.58 11.17 14.09
CA HIS A 76 7.78 11.93 15.32
C HIS A 76 7.10 11.16 16.44
N HIS A 77 7.89 10.61 17.37
CA HIS A 77 7.50 9.81 18.55
C HIS A 77 6.46 10.45 19.52
N SER A 78 5.68 11.44 19.07
CA SER A 78 4.83 12.29 19.92
C SER A 78 3.37 11.85 19.99
N GLN A 79 2.90 10.95 19.12
CA GLN A 79 1.46 10.60 19.03
C GLN A 79 1.20 9.10 18.87
N CYS A 80 2.11 8.27 19.40
CA CYS A 80 1.88 6.85 19.64
C CYS A 80 2.16 6.49 21.10
#